data_AF-A0A9E3DHB1-F1
#
_entry.id   AF-A0A9E3DHB1-F1
#
_cell.length_a   1.000
_cell.length_b   1.000
_cell.length_c   1.000
_cell.angle_alpha   90.00
_cell.angle_beta   90.00
_cell.angle_gamma   90.00
#
_symmetry.space_group_name_H-M   'P 1'
#
loop_
_entity.id
_entity.type
_entity.pdbx_description
1 polymer ?
#
loop_
_entity_poly.entity_id
_entity_poly.type
_entity_poly.pdbx_seq_one_letter_code
_entity_poly.pdbx_strand_id
1 'polypeptide(L)'
;IPDYQTKCGIYSENCGLDHVDLSWGHDEYLYHVVKDYLPLEAQYMIRYHSFYPGHREGAYDHLMNDQDRAMFEWVKKFNPYDLYSKSAERPKLADVKPFYEDLIAEYFPARIAW
;
A
#
# COMPACT_ATOMS: atom_id res chain seq x y z
N ILE A 1 -24.02 -0.65 14.71
CA ILE A 1 -24.01 -2.12 14.92
C ILE A 1 -23.06 -2.36 16.09
N PRO A 2 -23.53 -2.95 17.21
CA PRO A 2 -22.74 -3.09 18.45
C PRO A 2 -21.36 -3.74 18.23
N ASP A 3 -21.29 -4.72 17.32
CA ASP A 3 -20.07 -5.48 17.06
C ASP A 3 -18.91 -4.61 16.54
N TYR A 4 -19.16 -3.46 15.92
CA TYR A 4 -18.11 -2.54 15.43
C TYR A 4 -17.68 -1.48 16.47
N GLN A 5 -18.32 -1.42 17.63
CA GLN A 5 -18.10 -0.36 18.62
C GLN A 5 -17.10 -0.73 19.72
N THR A 6 -16.36 -1.83 19.53
CA THR A 6 -15.29 -2.28 20.42
C THR A 6 -13.92 -2.01 19.80
N LYS A 7 -12.84 -2.16 20.57
CA LYS A 7 -11.46 -1.93 20.10
C LYS A 7 -11.11 -2.76 18.85
N CYS A 8 -11.49 -4.04 18.82
CA CYS A 8 -11.21 -4.92 17.69
C CYS A 8 -12.39 -5.04 16.72
N GLY A 9 -13.58 -4.57 17.10
CA GLY A 9 -14.76 -4.70 16.27
C GLY A 9 -15.06 -6.18 15.96
N ILE A 10 -15.13 -6.50 14.67
CA ILE A 10 -15.31 -7.87 14.15
C ILE A 10 -14.00 -8.63 13.95
N TYR A 11 -12.85 -8.05 14.29
CA TYR A 11 -11.54 -8.64 14.08
C TYR A 11 -11.01 -9.31 15.35
N SER A 12 -10.07 -10.24 15.18
CA SER A 12 -9.26 -10.78 16.28
C SER A 12 -8.02 -9.90 16.52
N GLU A 13 -7.53 -9.87 17.75
CA GLU A 13 -6.29 -9.16 18.08
C GLU A 13 -5.10 -9.74 17.31
N ASN A 14 -4.25 -8.87 16.75
CA ASN A 14 -3.08 -9.20 15.93
C ASN A 14 -3.36 -10.16 14.76
N CYS A 15 -4.58 -10.12 14.19
CA CYS A 15 -4.96 -11.00 13.08
C CYS A 15 -4.16 -10.77 11.79
N GLY A 16 -3.52 -9.61 11.66
CA GLY A 16 -2.83 -9.21 10.44
C GLY A 16 -3.70 -8.32 9.58
N LEU A 17 -3.11 -7.27 9.00
CA LEU A 17 -3.83 -6.33 8.15
C LEU A 17 -4.34 -6.93 6.84
N ASP A 18 -3.87 -8.11 6.47
CA ASP A 18 -4.42 -8.90 5.37
C ASP A 18 -5.78 -9.54 5.70
N HIS A 19 -6.14 -9.62 6.98
CA HIS A 19 -7.42 -10.09 7.50
C HIS A 19 -8.35 -8.95 7.97
N VAL A 20 -7.96 -7.69 7.73
CA VAL A 20 -8.72 -6.50 8.11
C VAL A 20 -9.35 -5.89 6.87
N ASP A 21 -10.67 -5.67 6.91
CA ASP A 21 -11.34 -4.88 5.89
C ASP A 21 -11.05 -3.39 6.13
N LEU A 22 -10.12 -2.84 5.34
CA LEU A 22 -9.90 -1.41 5.24
C LEU A 22 -10.98 -0.75 4.37
N SER A 23 -11.15 0.56 4.52
CA SER A 23 -12.06 1.32 3.66
C SER A 23 -11.66 1.16 2.19
N TRP A 24 -12.59 0.67 1.37
CA TRP A 24 -12.36 0.42 -0.06
C TRP A 24 -11.87 1.67 -0.79
N GLY A 25 -10.80 1.53 -1.57
CA GLY A 25 -10.13 2.62 -2.27
C GLY A 25 -9.10 2.13 -3.28
N HIS A 26 -8.29 3.06 -3.81
CA HIS A 26 -7.30 2.74 -4.83
C HIS A 26 -6.18 1.83 -4.31
N ASP A 27 -5.86 1.90 -3.01
CA ASP A 27 -4.90 1.02 -2.34
C ASP A 27 -5.27 -0.47 -2.52
N GLU A 28 -6.46 -0.87 -2.04
CA GLU A 28 -6.91 -2.27 -2.07
C GLU A 28 -7.15 -2.74 -3.52
N TYR A 29 -7.73 -1.87 -4.34
CA TYR A 29 -7.95 -2.15 -5.76
C TYR A 29 -6.62 -2.43 -6.49
N LEU A 30 -5.65 -1.51 -6.38
CA LEU A 30 -4.39 -1.65 -7.10
C LEU A 30 -3.57 -2.82 -6.56
N TYR A 31 -3.61 -3.08 -5.25
CA TYR A 31 -3.03 -4.29 -4.66
C TYR A 31 -3.55 -5.55 -5.37
N HIS A 32 -4.86 -5.70 -5.54
CA HIS A 32 -5.43 -6.86 -6.24
C HIS A 32 -4.98 -6.98 -7.70
N VAL A 33 -4.76 -5.86 -8.39
CA VAL A 33 -4.27 -5.83 -9.77
C VAL A 33 -2.80 -6.27 -9.88
N VAL A 34 -1.96 -5.90 -8.90
CA VAL A 34 -0.49 -6.02 -9.01
C VAL A 34 0.16 -7.13 -8.16
N LYS A 35 -0.57 -7.71 -7.20
CA LYS A 35 0.00 -8.62 -6.19
C LYS A 35 0.70 -9.86 -6.72
N ASP A 36 0.33 -10.33 -7.92
CA ASP A 36 0.94 -11.53 -8.52
C ASP A 36 2.25 -11.21 -9.27
N TYR A 37 2.60 -9.93 -9.41
CA TYR A 37 3.75 -9.46 -10.20
C TYR A 37 4.86 -8.80 -9.39
N LEU A 38 4.52 -8.23 -8.23
CA LEU A 38 5.44 -7.41 -7.44
C LEU A 38 5.92 -8.13 -6.16
N PRO A 39 7.12 -7.82 -5.65
CA PRO A 39 7.58 -8.34 -4.36
C PRO A 39 6.71 -7.84 -3.21
N LEU A 40 6.72 -8.56 -2.08
CA LEU A 40 5.85 -8.31 -0.94
C LEU A 40 5.96 -6.88 -0.40
N GLU A 41 7.16 -6.31 -0.37
CA GLU A 41 7.43 -4.95 0.07
C GLU A 41 6.67 -3.93 -0.80
N ALA A 42 6.70 -4.11 -2.12
CA ALA A 42 5.98 -3.25 -3.06
C ALA A 42 4.46 -3.40 -2.93
N GLN A 43 3.98 -4.62 -2.69
CA GLN A 43 2.58 -4.86 -2.39
C GLN A 43 2.12 -4.12 -1.13
N TYR A 44 2.89 -4.18 -0.05
CA TYR A 44 2.57 -3.46 1.20
C TYR A 44 2.58 -1.95 1.02
N MET A 45 3.57 -1.41 0.31
CA MET A 45 3.60 0.02 -0.02
C MET A 45 2.33 0.43 -0.79
N ILE A 46 1.94 -0.32 -1.82
CA ILE A 46 0.73 -0.02 -2.59
C ILE A 46 -0.56 -0.17 -1.76
N ARG A 47 -0.70 -1.26 -1.00
CA ARG A 47 -1.92 -1.58 -0.26
C ARG A 47 -2.17 -0.70 0.97
N TYR A 48 -1.13 -0.07 1.53
CA TYR A 48 -1.25 0.64 2.80
C TYR A 48 -0.70 2.08 2.79
N HIS A 49 -0.30 2.64 1.63
CA HIS A 49 0.23 4.02 1.57
C HIS A 49 -0.80 5.11 1.93
N SER A 50 -2.10 4.82 1.84
CA SER A 50 -3.14 5.75 2.30
C SER A 50 -3.53 5.53 3.76
N PHE A 51 -2.99 4.51 4.44
CA PHE A 51 -3.35 4.16 5.81
C PHE A 51 -2.58 4.99 6.85
N TYR A 52 -2.72 6.31 6.78
CA TYR A 52 -2.04 7.29 7.63
C TYR A 52 -2.16 7.01 9.14
N PRO A 53 -3.32 6.62 9.68
CA PRO A 53 -3.43 6.24 11.08
C PRO A 53 -2.42 5.13 11.46
N GLY A 54 -2.19 4.16 10.59
CA GLY A 54 -1.21 3.09 10.81
C GLY A 54 0.23 3.58 10.63
N HIS A 55 0.60 4.01 9.42
CA HIS A 55 2.02 4.22 9.09
C HIS A 55 2.61 5.54 9.62
N ARG A 56 1.79 6.52 9.98
CA ARG A 56 2.24 7.82 10.51
C ARG A 56 1.92 8.01 11.99
N GLU A 57 0.70 7.70 12.39
CA GLU A 57 0.22 7.99 13.75
C GLU A 57 0.38 6.80 14.73
N GLY A 58 0.78 5.61 14.24
CA GLY A 58 1.00 4.42 15.07
C GLY A 58 -0.28 3.80 15.65
N ALA A 59 -1.44 4.12 15.08
CA ALA A 59 -2.71 3.52 15.45
C ALA A 59 -2.88 2.12 14.84
N TYR A 60 -3.90 1.39 15.31
CA TYR A 60 -4.26 0.04 14.83
C TYR A 60 -3.21 -1.05 15.04
N ASP A 61 -2.21 -0.79 15.88
CA ASP A 61 -1.17 -1.75 16.26
C ASP A 61 -1.74 -3.07 16.80
N HIS A 62 -2.89 -3.02 17.49
CA HIS A 62 -3.60 -4.20 18.02
C HIS A 62 -4.23 -5.11 16.96
N LEU A 63 -4.18 -4.72 15.68
CA LEU A 63 -4.58 -5.56 14.54
C LEU A 63 -3.37 -6.05 13.73
N MET A 64 -2.19 -5.45 13.93
CA MET A 64 -0.98 -5.76 13.18
C MET A 64 -0.25 -6.99 13.73
N ASN A 65 0.09 -7.91 12.83
CA ASN A 65 0.96 -9.03 13.13
C ASN A 65 2.45 -8.67 12.94
N ASP A 66 3.35 -9.63 13.16
CA ASP A 66 4.80 -9.41 13.02
C ASP A 66 5.23 -9.04 11.59
N GLN A 67 4.54 -9.60 10.58
CA GLN A 67 4.81 -9.27 9.17
C GLN A 67 4.44 -7.81 8.88
N ASP A 68 3.28 -7.35 9.35
CA ASP A 68 2.85 -5.96 9.16
C ASP A 68 3.84 -5.00 9.78
N ARG A 69 4.29 -5.28 11.01
CA ARG A 69 5.28 -4.45 11.72
C ARG A 69 6.59 -4.37 10.94
N ALA A 70 7.06 -5.48 10.38
CA ALA A 70 8.26 -5.51 9.55
C ALA A 70 8.06 -4.76 8.22
N MET A 71 6.92 -4.93 7.57
CA MET A 71 6.63 -4.35 6.25
C MET A 71 6.28 -2.86 6.30
N PHE A 72 5.75 -2.36 7.43
CA PHE A 72 5.45 -0.94 7.61
C PHE A 72 6.71 -0.06 7.59
N GLU A 73 7.90 -0.63 7.79
CA GLU A 73 9.15 0.07 7.54
C GLU A 73 9.30 0.46 6.05
N TRP A 74 8.81 -0.36 5.11
CA TRP A 74 8.79 -0.03 3.69
C TRP A 74 7.72 1.01 3.35
N VAL A 75 6.52 0.89 3.94
CA VAL A 75 5.44 1.88 3.78
C VAL A 75 5.91 3.26 4.24
N LYS A 76 6.57 3.34 5.41
CA LYS A 76 7.15 4.59 5.93
C LYS A 76 8.26 5.14 5.04
N LYS A 77 9.10 4.29 4.44
CA LYS A 77 10.15 4.72 3.50
C LYS A 77 9.58 5.27 2.20
N PHE A 78 8.46 4.73 1.72
CA PHE A 78 7.79 5.20 0.51
C PHE A 78 7.07 6.53 0.69
N ASN A 79 6.39 6.71 1.82
CA ASN A 79 5.51 7.85 2.07
C ASN A 79 6.14 9.25 1.80
N PRO A 80 7.41 9.55 2.14
CA PRO A 80 8.03 10.82 1.78
C PRO A 80 8.05 11.10 0.27
N TYR A 81 8.22 10.06 -0.56
CA TYR A 81 8.23 10.22 -2.01
C TYR A 81 6.83 10.48 -2.55
N ASP A 82 5.79 9.82 -2.05
CA ASP A 82 4.40 10.17 -2.40
C ASP A 82 4.05 11.60 -1.96
N LEU A 83 4.37 11.96 -0.72
CA LEU A 83 3.89 13.21 -0.15
C LEU A 83 4.66 14.43 -0.65
N TYR A 84 6.00 14.35 -0.67
CA TYR A 84 6.85 15.53 -0.85
C TYR A 84 7.41 15.70 -2.27
N SER A 85 7.17 14.76 -3.18
CA SER A 85 7.47 14.97 -4.61
C SER A 85 6.38 15.74 -5.36
N LYS A 86 5.28 16.11 -4.68
CA LYS A 86 4.16 16.86 -5.25
C LYS A 86 4.60 18.29 -5.56
N SER A 87 4.86 18.55 -6.84
CA SER A 87 5.29 19.86 -7.36
C SER A 87 4.32 20.38 -8.42
N ALA A 88 4.25 21.72 -8.55
CA ALA A 88 3.53 22.36 -9.66
C ALA A 88 4.23 22.11 -11.00
N GLU A 89 5.57 21.98 -10.98
CA GLU A 89 6.35 21.63 -12.16
C GLU A 89 6.30 20.12 -12.38
N ARG A 90 5.87 19.72 -13.58
CA ARG A 90 5.75 18.31 -13.96
C ARG A 90 7.02 17.83 -14.68
N PRO A 91 7.46 16.58 -14.46
CA PRO A 91 8.54 16.00 -15.24
C PRO A 91 8.14 15.95 -16.72
N LYS A 92 9.12 16.16 -17.60
CA LYS A 92 8.93 15.99 -19.04
C LYS A 92 8.82 14.50 -19.34
N LEU A 93 7.67 14.08 -19.85
CA LEU A 93 7.40 12.67 -20.11
C LEU A 93 8.45 12.04 -21.04
N ALA A 94 8.92 12.77 -22.06
CA ALA A 94 9.94 12.28 -22.99
C ALA A 94 11.26 11.87 -22.31
N ASP A 95 11.60 12.49 -21.17
CA ASP A 95 12.86 12.26 -20.47
C ASP A 95 12.77 11.02 -19.56
N VAL A 96 11.59 10.71 -19.02
CA VAL A 96 11.40 9.65 -18.03
C VAL A 96 10.72 8.40 -18.59
N LYS A 97 9.95 8.55 -19.67
CA LYS A 97 9.12 7.48 -20.23
C LYS A 97 9.92 6.22 -20.61
N PRO A 98 11.06 6.31 -21.33
CA PRO A 98 11.81 5.11 -21.71
C PRO A 98 12.24 4.26 -20.51
N PHE A 99 12.71 4.93 -19.45
CA PHE A 99 13.10 4.26 -18.21
C PHE A 99 11.95 3.52 -17.54
N TYR A 100 10.77 4.15 -17.45
CA TYR A 100 9.60 3.50 -16.85
C TYR A 100 8.99 2.42 -17.76
N GLU A 101 9.08 2.56 -19.09
CA GLU A 101 8.65 1.50 -20.02
C GLU A 101 9.50 0.24 -19.86
N ASP A 102 10.82 0.37 -19.70
CA ASP A 102 11.72 -0.76 -19.43
C ASP A 102 11.38 -1.45 -18.10
N LEU A 103 11.15 -0.68 -17.03
CA LEU A 103 10.71 -1.24 -15.74
C LEU A 103 9.34 -1.91 -15.82
N ILE A 104 8.37 -1.31 -16.53
CA ILE A 104 7.05 -1.93 -16.71
C ILE A 104 7.19 -3.27 -17.42
N ALA A 105 8.03 -3.36 -18.45
CA ALA A 105 8.28 -4.59 -19.19
C ALA A 105 9.03 -5.65 -18.37
N GLU A 106 9.85 -5.24 -17.41
CA GLU A 106 10.55 -6.14 -16.48
C GLU A 106 9.58 -6.81 -15.49
N TYR A 107 8.68 -6.03 -14.89
CA TYR A 107 7.83 -6.50 -13.79
C TYR A 107 6.44 -6.98 -14.22
N PHE A 108 5.89 -6.48 -15.33
CA PHE A 108 4.51 -6.74 -15.71
C PHE A 108 4.37 -7.40 -17.08
N PRO A 109 3.31 -8.19 -17.30
CA PRO A 109 2.96 -8.64 -18.64
C PRO A 109 2.53 -7.46 -19.52
N ALA A 110 2.63 -7.62 -20.84
CA ALA A 110 2.23 -6.60 -21.81
C ALA A 110 0.74 -6.18 -21.72
N ARG A 111 -0.10 -6.99 -21.06
CA ARG A 111 -1.50 -6.70 -20.76
C ARG A 111 -1.82 -7.15 -19.35
N ILE A 112 -2.47 -6.28 -18.58
CA ILE A 112 -2.91 -6.51 -17.21
C ILE A 112 -4.44 -6.51 -17.18
N ALA A 113 -5.03 -7.35 -16.33
CA ALA A 113 -6.47 -7.32 -16.04
C ALA A 113 -6.73 -6.29 -14.93
N TRP A 114 -7.48 -5.23 -15.27
CA TRP A 114 -7.85 -4.13 -14.39
C TRP A 114 -9.23 -4.37 -13.78
#